data_AF-A0A7W1SJN6-F1
#
_entry.id   AF-A0A7W1SJN6-F1
#
_cell.length_a   1.000
_cell.length_b   1.000
_cell.length_c   1.000
_cell.angle_alpha   90.00
_cell.angle_beta   90.00
_cell.angle_gamma   90.00
#
_symmetry.space_group_name_H-M   'P 1'
#
loop_
_entity.id
_entity.type
_entity.pdbx_description
1 polymer ?
#
loop_
_entity_poly.entity_id
_entity_poly.type
_entity_poly.pdbx_seq_one_letter_code
_entity_poly.pdbx_strand_id
1 'polypeptide(L)'
;MSPRRYDVELSKGVFVVDWPMFGELSRALALRVARDFDADVVIGIATAGVVPGATVAAILDLDFASITVSRRYQSDSIRETPAVFGEVPPVVRGQRVLVVDEVCDGGDTMRLARAAIVNA
;
A
#
# COMPACT_ATOMS: atom_id res chain seq x y z
N MET A 1 20.97 -6.27 -16.80
CA MET A 1 20.45 -5.76 -15.51
C MET A 1 20.68 -6.82 -14.45
N SER A 2 21.46 -6.52 -13.42
CA SER A 2 21.45 -7.38 -12.22
C SER A 2 20.18 -7.05 -11.42
N PRO A 3 19.32 -8.03 -11.09
CA PRO A 3 18.27 -7.79 -10.13
C PRO A 3 18.92 -7.27 -8.83
N ARG A 4 18.27 -6.32 -8.14
CA ARG A 4 18.69 -6.00 -6.78
C ARG A 4 18.70 -7.32 -6.01
N ARG A 5 19.86 -7.70 -5.50
CA ARG A 5 19.91 -8.58 -4.36
C ARG A 5 19.24 -7.80 -3.24
N TYR A 6 18.00 -8.17 -2.91
CA TYR A 6 17.65 -8.10 -1.50
C TYR A 6 18.73 -8.95 -0.83
N ASP A 7 19.66 -8.33 -0.12
CA ASP A 7 20.45 -9.07 0.84
C ASP A 7 19.46 -9.48 1.91
N VAL A 8 18.82 -10.62 1.67
CA VAL A 8 18.04 -11.31 2.68
C VAL A 8 19.05 -11.56 3.76
N GLU A 9 18.93 -10.82 4.86
CA GLU A 9 19.71 -11.11 6.05
C GLU A 9 19.32 -12.52 6.47
N LEU A 10 20.11 -13.52 6.09
CA LEU A 10 19.75 -14.93 6.27
C LEU A 10 19.53 -15.27 7.75
N SER A 11 20.05 -14.44 8.66
CA SER A 11 19.80 -14.45 10.09
C SER A 11 18.34 -14.19 10.47
N LYS A 12 17.56 -13.48 9.64
CA LYS A 12 16.18 -13.07 9.96
C LYS A 12 15.11 -14.12 9.66
N GLY A 13 15.49 -15.29 9.13
CA GLY A 13 14.53 -16.34 8.75
C GLY A 13 13.60 -15.91 7.61
N VAL A 14 12.81 -16.86 7.10
CA VAL A 14 11.81 -16.60 6.06
C VAL A 14 10.44 -16.86 6.65
N PHE A 15 9.55 -15.89 6.52
CA PHE A 15 8.14 -16.03 6.88
C PHE A 15 7.30 -16.14 5.61
N VAL A 16 6.73 -17.31 5.37
CA VAL A 16 5.91 -17.56 4.18
C VAL A 16 4.46 -17.25 4.53
N VAL A 17 3.87 -16.31 3.79
CA VAL A 17 2.44 -15.99 3.86
C VAL A 17 1.73 -16.72 2.74
N ASP A 18 0.98 -17.77 3.08
CA ASP A 18 0.10 -18.46 2.14
C ASP A 18 -1.26 -17.75 2.02
N TRP A 19 -2.12 -18.22 1.12
CA TRP A 19 -3.42 -17.59 0.86
C TRP A 19 -4.35 -17.60 2.09
N PRO A 20 -4.48 -18.69 2.87
CA PRO A 20 -5.24 -18.66 4.12
C PRO A 20 -4.72 -17.63 5.12
N MET A 21 -3.40 -17.58 5.34
CA MET A 21 -2.82 -16.61 6.26
C MET A 21 -3.01 -15.16 5.78
N PHE A 22 -2.85 -14.91 4.49
CA PHE A 22 -3.18 -13.63 3.88
C PHE A 22 -4.62 -13.21 4.18
N GLY A 23 -5.58 -14.13 4.00
CA GLY A 23 -7.00 -13.88 4.29
C GLY A 23 -7.23 -13.50 5.76
N GLU A 24 -6.61 -14.20 6.70
CA GLU A 24 -6.71 -13.87 8.14
C GLU A 24 -6.08 -12.52 8.48
N LEU A 25 -4.92 -12.19 7.89
CA LEU A 25 -4.27 -10.90 8.07
C LEU A 25 -5.13 -9.74 7.52
N SER A 26 -5.69 -9.90 6.31
CA SER A 26 -6.60 -8.92 5.72
C SER A 26 -7.87 -8.74 6.54
N ARG A 27 -8.47 -9.83 7.03
CA ARG A 27 -9.64 -9.80 7.90
C ARG A 27 -9.34 -9.12 9.23
N ALA A 28 -8.20 -9.42 9.85
CA ALA A 28 -7.78 -8.78 11.09
C ALA A 28 -7.56 -7.27 10.91
N LEU A 29 -6.94 -6.86 9.80
CA LEU A 29 -6.75 -5.45 9.45
C LEU A 29 -8.10 -4.75 9.24
N ALA A 30 -8.99 -5.32 8.43
CA ALA A 30 -10.32 -4.75 8.17
C ALA A 30 -11.13 -4.59 9.47
N LEU A 31 -11.18 -5.62 10.32
CA LEU A 31 -11.89 -5.55 11.62
C LEU A 31 -11.29 -4.51 12.57
N ARG A 32 -9.97 -4.28 12.50
CA ARG A 32 -9.34 -3.21 13.26
C ARG A 32 -9.74 -1.84 12.73
N VAL A 33 -9.67 -1.65 11.41
CA VAL A 33 -10.09 -0.40 10.76
C VAL A 33 -11.54 -0.11 11.11
N ALA A 34 -12.46 -1.06 10.94
CA ALA A 34 -13.89 -0.87 11.26
C ALA A 34 -14.17 -0.42 12.71
N ARG A 35 -13.26 -0.70 13.65
CA ARG A 35 -13.38 -0.25 15.05
C ARG A 35 -12.70 1.09 15.32
N ASP A 36 -11.55 1.32 14.71
CA ASP A 36 -10.65 2.42 15.06
C ASP A 36 -10.73 3.60 14.08
N PHE A 37 -11.23 3.37 12.86
CA PHE A 37 -11.24 4.33 11.75
C PHE A 37 -12.40 4.08 10.78
N ASP A 38 -13.35 5.02 10.77
CA ASP A 38 -14.47 5.00 9.84
C ASP A 38 -13.99 5.57 8.48
N ALA A 39 -13.62 4.68 7.56
CA ALA A 39 -13.06 5.04 6.25
C ALA A 39 -14.16 5.16 5.21
N ASP A 40 -14.01 6.11 4.29
CA ASP A 40 -14.96 6.31 3.17
C ASP A 40 -14.46 5.63 1.88
N VAL A 41 -13.15 5.47 1.71
CA VAL A 41 -12.53 4.87 0.52
C VAL A 41 -11.19 4.22 0.86
N VAL A 42 -10.86 3.13 0.18
CA VAL A 42 -9.57 2.44 0.31
C VAL A 42 -8.68 2.73 -0.90
N ILE A 43 -7.44 3.13 -0.64
CA ILE A 43 -6.41 3.36 -1.66
C ILE A 43 -5.26 2.37 -1.47
N GLY A 44 -5.12 1.44 -2.42
CA GLY A 44 -3.97 0.53 -2.47
C GLY A 44 -2.75 1.19 -3.10
N ILE A 45 -1.56 0.96 -2.55
CA ILE A 45 -0.31 1.38 -3.17
C ILE A 45 0.11 0.34 -4.21
N ALA A 46 0.11 0.73 -5.48
CA ALA A 46 0.45 -0.16 -6.57
C ALA A 46 1.97 -0.42 -6.66
N THR A 47 2.40 -1.63 -6.99
CA THR A 47 1.56 -2.80 -7.40
C THR A 47 1.21 -3.76 -6.26
N ALA A 48 2.11 -3.93 -5.28
CA ALA A 48 2.00 -5.00 -4.30
C ALA A 48 0.88 -4.77 -3.26
N GLY A 49 0.64 -3.52 -2.86
CA GLY A 49 -0.47 -3.11 -2.00
C GLY A 49 -1.86 -3.19 -2.64
N VAL A 50 -1.98 -3.47 -3.94
CA VAL A 50 -3.29 -3.58 -4.63
C VAL A 50 -4.10 -4.76 -4.10
N VAL A 51 -3.47 -5.92 -3.94
CA VAL A 51 -4.15 -7.14 -3.49
C VAL A 51 -4.66 -7.01 -2.05
N PRO A 52 -3.85 -6.61 -1.05
CA PRO A 52 -4.37 -6.37 0.30
C PRO A 52 -5.36 -5.20 0.34
N GLY A 53 -5.13 -4.13 -0.42
CA GLY A 53 -6.04 -2.98 -0.48
C GLY A 53 -7.44 -3.34 -0.99
N ALA A 54 -7.52 -4.05 -2.12
CA ALA A 54 -8.79 -4.50 -2.68
C ALA A 54 -9.50 -5.51 -1.76
N THR A 55 -8.74 -6.40 -1.11
CA THR A 55 -9.30 -7.37 -0.16
C THR A 55 -9.90 -6.67 1.06
N VAL A 56 -9.21 -5.69 1.64
CA VAL A 56 -9.72 -4.90 2.78
C VAL A 56 -10.94 -4.08 2.37
N ALA A 57 -10.92 -3.44 1.20
CA ALA A 57 -12.06 -2.70 0.68
C ALA A 57 -13.30 -3.58 0.53
N ALA A 58 -13.13 -4.79 -0.02
CA ALA A 58 -14.22 -5.75 -0.18
C ALA A 58 -14.80 -6.23 1.16
N ILE A 59 -13.97 -6.40 2.20
CA ILE A 59 -14.44 -6.79 3.54
C ILE A 59 -15.22 -5.65 4.21
N LEU A 60 -14.78 -4.41 4.00
CA LEU A 60 -15.40 -3.21 4.57
C LEU A 60 -16.62 -2.71 3.76
N ASP A 61 -16.87 -3.28 2.58
CA ASP A 61 -17.87 -2.82 1.61
C ASP A 61 -17.65 -1.36 1.19
N LEU A 62 -16.41 -1.02 0.86
CA LEU A 62 -15.98 0.32 0.46
C LEU A 62 -15.45 0.35 -0.98
N ASP A 63 -15.51 1.54 -1.58
CA ASP A 63 -14.87 1.80 -2.87
C ASP A 63 -13.34 1.60 -2.77
N PHE A 64 -12.77 1.07 -3.85
CA PHE A 64 -11.35 0.85 -3.99
C PHE A 64 -10.78 1.61 -5.18
N ALA A 65 -9.66 2.29 -4.96
CA ALA A 65 -8.78 2.75 -6.04
C ALA A 65 -7.31 2.51 -5.67
N SER A 66 -6.39 2.84 -6.57
CA SER A 66 -4.96 2.66 -6.33
C SER A 66 -4.14 3.85 -6.83
N ILE A 67 -3.02 4.12 -6.16
CA ILE A 67 -2.01 5.07 -6.61
C ILE A 67 -0.69 4.36 -6.88
N THR A 68 0.11 4.86 -7.82
CA THR A 68 1.45 4.30 -8.04
C THR A 68 2.48 5.12 -7.29
N VAL A 69 3.22 4.48 -6.38
CA VAL A 69 4.37 5.09 -5.71
C VAL A 69 5.61 4.29 -6.08
N SER A 70 6.59 4.95 -6.69
CA SER A 70 7.80 4.25 -7.14
C SER A 70 9.06 5.09 -6.92
N ARG A 71 10.19 4.40 -6.72
CA ARG A 71 11.53 5.01 -6.73
C ARG A 71 12.21 4.91 -8.12
N ARG A 72 11.58 4.28 -9.11
CA ARG A 72 12.22 3.81 -10.36
C ARG A 72 11.42 4.00 -11.65
N TYR A 73 10.20 4.53 -11.60
CA TYR A 73 9.36 4.57 -12.80
C TYR A 73 10.00 5.50 -13.87
N GLN A 74 10.32 4.93 -15.04
CA GLN A 74 10.99 5.56 -16.20
C GLN A 74 12.42 6.11 -15.96
N SER A 75 13.23 5.46 -15.12
CA SER A 75 14.63 5.83 -14.92
C SER A 75 15.53 4.61 -14.78
N ASP A 76 16.64 4.59 -15.53
CA ASP A 76 17.72 3.59 -15.38
C ASP A 76 18.47 3.73 -14.04
N SER A 77 18.21 4.81 -13.28
CA SER A 77 18.74 5.05 -11.94
C SER A 77 17.66 4.99 -10.86
N ILE A 78 18.02 4.46 -9.70
CA ILE A 78 17.21 4.48 -8.48
C ILE A 78 17.16 5.93 -7.98
N ARG A 79 15.96 6.50 -7.79
CA ARG A 79 15.82 7.72 -7.01
C ARG A 79 16.03 7.42 -5.53
N GLU A 80 16.78 8.30 -4.86
CA GLU A 80 16.94 8.31 -3.39
C GLU A 80 15.57 8.41 -2.70
N THR A 81 14.65 9.24 -3.25
CA THR A 81 13.29 9.43 -2.73
C THR A 81 12.21 8.89 -3.67
N PRO A 82 11.16 8.23 -3.15
CA PRO A 82 10.01 7.82 -3.97
C PRO A 82 9.27 9.04 -4.55
N ALA A 83 8.54 8.83 -5.64
CA ALA A 83 7.64 9.79 -6.26
C ALA A 83 6.25 9.14 -6.48
N VAL A 84 5.18 9.94 -6.41
CA VAL A 84 3.83 9.51 -6.80
C VAL A 84 3.70 9.70 -8.30
N PHE A 85 3.18 8.68 -8.98
CA PHE A 85 2.99 8.68 -10.43
C PHE A 85 1.50 8.56 -10.74
N GLY A 86 1.05 9.39 -11.69
CA GLY A 86 -0.37 9.54 -12.03
C GLY A 86 -1.08 10.57 -11.16
N GLU A 87 -2.32 10.87 -11.51
CA GLU A 87 -3.20 11.70 -10.68
C GLU A 87 -3.78 10.88 -9.53
N VAL A 88 -3.89 11.50 -8.36
CA VAL A 88 -4.62 10.90 -7.25
C VAL A 88 -6.10 10.82 -7.63
N PRO A 89 -6.77 9.66 -7.46
CA PRO A 89 -8.16 9.50 -7.83
C PRO A 89 -9.06 10.59 -7.24
N PRO A 90 -9.92 11.29 -8.03
CA PRO A 90 -10.74 12.39 -7.52
C PRO A 90 -11.64 12.03 -6.33
N VAL A 91 -11.99 10.75 -6.21
CA VAL A 91 -12.78 10.19 -5.10
C VAL A 91 -12.16 10.45 -3.73
N VAL A 92 -10.85 10.75 -3.61
CA VAL A 92 -10.22 10.98 -2.31
C VAL A 92 -10.55 12.34 -1.69
N ARG A 93 -11.05 13.31 -2.47
CA ARG A 93 -11.21 14.69 -2.00
C ARG A 93 -12.32 14.79 -0.96
N GLY A 94 -11.96 15.31 0.22
CA GLY A 94 -12.89 15.46 1.34
C GLY A 94 -13.29 14.16 2.01
N GLN A 95 -12.69 13.02 1.63
CA GLN A 95 -12.98 11.71 2.19
C GLN A 95 -11.94 11.29 3.24
N ARG A 96 -12.34 10.40 4.15
CA ARG A 96 -11.44 9.69 5.05
C ARG A 96 -10.85 8.50 4.31
N VAL A 97 -9.60 8.66 3.89
CA VAL A 97 -8.91 7.69 3.02
C VAL A 97 -8.11 6.69 3.85
N LEU A 98 -8.38 5.39 3.67
CA LEU A 98 -7.54 4.31 4.17
C LEU A 98 -6.48 3.95 3.12
N VAL A 99 -5.20 4.20 3.41
CA VAL A 99 -4.09 3.78 2.53
C VAL A 99 -3.58 2.40 2.96
N VAL A 100 -3.47 1.47 2.01
CA VAL A 100 -3.07 0.08 2.27
C VAL A 100 -1.87 -0.32 1.40
N ASP A 101 -0.91 -1.01 2.02
CA ASP A 101 0.26 -1.61 1.38
C ASP A 101 0.52 -3.00 2.00
N GLU A 102 1.26 -3.89 1.32
CA GLU A 102 1.53 -5.24 1.84
C GLU A 102 2.52 -5.25 3.00
N VAL A 103 3.52 -4.36 2.99
CA VAL A 103 4.49 -4.20 4.06
C VAL A 103 4.86 -2.72 4.21
N CYS A 104 5.20 -2.32 5.44
CA CYS A 104 5.73 -1.00 5.73
C CYS A 104 7.01 -1.15 6.55
N ASP A 105 8.16 -0.94 5.90
CA ASP A 105 9.48 -0.93 6.55
C ASP A 105 9.82 0.51 7.02
N GLY A 106 10.78 1.20 6.40
CA GLY A 106 11.15 2.58 6.75
C GLY A 106 10.03 3.63 6.55
N GLY A 107 8.93 3.28 5.90
CA GLY A 107 7.71 4.11 5.79
C GLY A 107 7.76 5.26 4.78
N ASP A 108 8.82 5.38 3.98
CA ASP A 108 8.93 6.45 2.97
C ASP A 108 7.78 6.43 1.96
N THR A 109 7.42 5.23 1.48
CA THR A 109 6.33 5.00 0.54
C THR A 109 5.00 5.50 1.14
N MET A 110 4.73 5.14 2.40
CA MET A 110 3.52 5.51 3.10
C MET A 110 3.44 7.02 3.38
N ARG A 111 4.55 7.65 3.79
CA ARG A 111 4.62 9.11 3.98
C ARG A 111 4.32 9.87 2.71
N LEU A 112 4.86 9.40 1.59
CA LEU A 112 4.65 10.03 0.30
C LEU A 112 3.23 9.81 -0.24
N ALA A 113 2.69 8.59 -0.14
CA ALA A 113 1.30 8.28 -0.48
C ALA A 113 0.34 9.21 0.28
N ARG A 114 0.52 9.31 1.60
CA ARG A 114 -0.26 10.22 2.44
C ARG A 114 -0.11 11.67 2.00
N ALA A 115 1.11 12.14 1.73
CA ALA A 115 1.33 13.51 1.30
C ALA A 115 0.64 13.82 -0.03
N ALA A 116 0.66 12.90 -1.00
CA ALA A 116 -0.05 13.08 -2.26
C ALA A 116 -1.57 13.14 -2.06
N ILE A 117 -2.13 12.26 -1.23
CA ILE A 117 -3.57 12.23 -0.94
C ILE A 117 -4.04 13.50 -0.22
N VAL A 118 -3.28 13.98 0.77
CA VAL A 118 -3.63 15.19 1.53
C VAL A 118 -3.57 16.46 0.67
N ASN A 119 -2.73 16.49 -0.36
CA ASN A 119 -2.55 17.63 -1.26
C ASN A 119 -3.41 17.54 -2.54
N ALA A 120 -4.28 16.54 -2.66
CA ALA A 120 -5.08 16.27 -3.85
C ALA A 120 -6.31 17.17 -4.01
#